data_AF-Q8EHP3-F1
#
_entry.id   AF-Q8EHP3-F1
#
_cell.length_a   1.000
_cell.length_b   1.000
_cell.length_c   1.000
_cell.angle_alpha   90.00
_cell.angle_beta   90.00
_cell.angle_gamma   90.00
#
_symmetry.space_group_name_H-M   'P 1'
#
loop_
_entity.id
_entity.type
_entity.pdbx_description
1 polymer ?
#
loop_
_entity_poly.entity_id
_entity_poly.type
_entity_poly.pdbx_seq_one_letter_code
_entity_poly.pdbx_strand_id
1 'polypeptide(L)'
;MNDRSSALLGLYQALINEVKAQFAEDNSLTAKNLFKSVTQGKEFLRLKEQAGEDELALVEQFLKRDIVSFLREQNADSLSHSPTLITLENTLWHWLSEITDRSQVEWHELTQDFKHHGYYQSGDIVSQGIMVCTNCGHEMSIEFPGVIPDCPECDHEEFTREALTP
;
A
#
# COMPACT_ATOMS: atom_id res chain seq x y z
N MET A 1 -14.26 9.25 -9.82
CA MET A 1 -12.80 9.25 -9.62
C MET A 1 -12.40 10.70 -9.47
N ASN A 2 -11.54 11.06 -8.51
CA ASN A 2 -10.77 12.28 -8.67
C ASN A 2 -9.62 11.90 -9.61
N ASP A 3 -9.59 12.43 -10.82
CA ASP A 3 -8.74 11.92 -11.92
C ASP A 3 -7.26 11.80 -11.54
N ARG A 4 -6.81 12.66 -10.62
CA ARG A 4 -5.45 12.67 -10.07
C ARG A 4 -5.10 11.45 -9.23
N SER A 5 -5.99 10.97 -8.37
CA SER A 5 -5.69 9.81 -7.49
C SER A 5 -5.57 8.52 -8.29
N SER A 6 -6.41 8.35 -9.30
CA SER A 6 -6.33 7.20 -10.22
C SER A 6 -5.05 7.24 -11.06
N ALA A 7 -4.62 8.44 -11.49
CA ALA A 7 -3.34 8.60 -12.18
C ALA A 7 -2.15 8.24 -11.29
N LEU A 8 -2.14 8.69 -10.02
CA LEU A 8 -1.08 8.37 -9.06
C LEU A 8 -0.99 6.88 -8.75
N LEU A 9 -2.13 6.19 -8.62
CA LEU A 9 -2.15 4.73 -8.47
C LEU A 9 -1.57 4.03 -9.70
N GLY A 10 -1.96 4.47 -10.90
CA GLY A 10 -1.41 3.93 -12.14
C GLY A 10 0.11 4.05 -12.19
N LEU A 11 0.64 5.21 -11.84
CA LEU A 11 2.08 5.47 -11.77
C LEU A 11 2.78 4.63 -10.70
N TYR A 12 2.17 4.45 -9.52
CA TYR A 12 2.71 3.60 -8.46
C TYR A 12 2.78 2.13 -8.91
N GLN A 13 1.71 1.63 -9.52
CA GLN A 13 1.65 0.28 -10.04
C GLN A 13 2.66 0.07 -11.19
N ALA A 14 2.80 1.06 -12.06
CA ALA A 14 3.81 1.03 -13.12
C ALA A 14 5.23 1.00 -12.54
N LEU A 15 5.49 1.78 -11.49
CA LEU A 15 6.80 1.87 -10.86
C LEU A 15 7.18 0.57 -10.14
N ILE A 16 6.27 -0.01 -9.37
CA ILE A 16 6.55 -1.26 -8.66
C ILE A 16 6.72 -2.43 -9.64
N ASN A 17 5.98 -2.43 -10.76
CA ASN A 17 6.14 -3.44 -11.81
C ASN A 17 7.49 -3.32 -12.53
N GLU A 18 7.97 -2.09 -12.76
CA GLU A 18 9.31 -1.85 -13.31
C GLU A 18 10.40 -2.32 -12.35
N VAL A 19 10.26 -2.04 -11.04
CA VAL A 19 11.19 -2.54 -10.02
C VAL A 19 11.18 -4.07 -9.95
N LYS A 20 10.01 -4.70 -10.04
CA LYS A 20 9.87 -6.17 -10.13
C LYS A 20 10.58 -6.73 -11.36
N ALA A 21 10.42 -6.11 -12.52
CA ALA A 21 11.08 -6.55 -13.76
C ALA A 21 12.61 -6.48 -13.63
N GLN A 22 13.14 -5.37 -13.10
CA GLN A 22 14.57 -5.22 -12.85
C GLN A 22 15.10 -6.23 -11.84
N PHE A 23 14.32 -6.58 -10.82
CA PHE A 23 14.67 -7.64 -9.88
C PHE A 23 14.70 -9.03 -10.52
N ALA A 24 13.73 -9.33 -11.39
CA ALA A 24 13.67 -10.60 -12.13
C ALA A 24 14.93 -10.87 -12.96
N GLU A 25 15.52 -9.81 -13.51
CA GLU A 25 16.72 -9.88 -14.33
C GLU A 25 18.01 -9.98 -13.51
N ASP A 26 18.05 -9.39 -12.31
CA ASP A 26 19.19 -9.42 -11.39
C ASP A 26 18.77 -9.67 -9.93
N ASN A 27 18.68 -10.94 -9.59
CA ASN A 27 18.32 -11.37 -8.23
C ASN A 27 19.40 -11.07 -7.15
N SER A 28 20.55 -10.47 -7.50
CA SER A 28 21.59 -10.08 -6.52
C SER A 28 21.31 -8.74 -5.82
N LEU A 29 20.12 -8.18 -6.06
CA LEU A 29 19.68 -6.87 -5.62
C LEU A 29 19.65 -6.76 -4.07
N THR A 30 20.63 -6.03 -3.54
CA THR A 30 20.68 -5.61 -2.12
C THR A 30 19.72 -4.45 -1.84
N ALA A 31 19.42 -4.15 -0.57
CA ALA A 31 18.60 -2.98 -0.19
C ALA A 31 19.13 -1.65 -0.79
N LYS A 32 20.45 -1.51 -0.93
CA LYS A 32 21.07 -0.35 -1.59
C LYS A 32 20.78 -0.31 -3.10
N ASN A 33 20.78 -1.47 -3.74
CA ASN A 33 20.45 -1.60 -5.16
C ASN A 33 18.94 -1.42 -5.39
N LEU A 34 18.09 -1.83 -4.44
CA LEU A 34 16.63 -1.70 -4.53
C LEU A 34 16.19 -0.23 -4.65
N PHE A 35 16.72 0.66 -3.80
CA PHE A 35 16.43 2.09 -3.92
C PHE A 35 16.93 2.70 -5.24
N LYS A 36 18.04 2.17 -5.77
CA LYS A 36 18.53 2.58 -7.09
C LYS A 36 17.56 2.14 -8.20
N SER A 37 17.04 0.91 -8.14
CA SER A 37 16.03 0.41 -9.07
C SER A 37 14.75 1.23 -9.04
N VAL A 38 14.29 1.68 -7.86
CA VAL A 38 13.15 2.60 -7.75
C VAL A 38 13.43 3.92 -8.49
N THR A 39 14.59 4.53 -8.28
CA THR A 39 14.95 5.78 -8.96
C THR A 39 15.11 5.57 -10.48
N GLN A 40 15.68 4.44 -10.92
CA GLN A 40 15.79 4.09 -12.34
C GLN A 40 14.42 3.86 -12.98
N GLY A 41 13.52 3.16 -12.29
CA GLY A 41 12.14 2.95 -12.74
C GLY A 41 11.37 4.26 -12.88
N LYS A 42 11.58 5.23 -11.99
CA LYS A 42 11.00 6.57 -12.14
C LYS A 42 11.44 7.24 -13.44
N GLU A 43 12.74 7.24 -13.73
CA GLU A 43 13.27 7.82 -14.97
C GLU A 43 12.72 7.11 -16.21
N PHE A 44 12.55 5.79 -16.14
CA PHE A 44 11.92 5.01 -17.21
C PHE A 44 10.47 5.44 -17.45
N LEU A 45 9.66 5.58 -16.39
CA LEU A 45 8.27 6.05 -16.50
C LEU A 45 8.18 7.48 -17.01
N ARG A 46 9.10 8.35 -16.59
CA ARG A 46 9.19 9.73 -17.10
C ARG A 46 9.32 9.78 -18.62
N LEU A 47 10.14 8.89 -19.18
CA LEU A 47 10.37 8.80 -20.62
C LEU A 47 9.20 8.13 -21.37
N LYS A 48 8.48 7.21 -20.72
CA LYS A 48 7.47 6.36 -21.34
C LYS A 48 6.04 6.92 -21.26
N GLU A 49 5.65 7.52 -20.14
CA GLU A 49 4.25 7.85 -19.84
C GLU A 49 3.92 9.34 -19.87
N GLN A 50 4.89 10.23 -20.19
CA GLN A 50 4.70 11.70 -20.13
C GLN A 50 4.04 12.17 -18.82
N ALA A 51 4.34 11.49 -17.72
CA ALA A 51 3.83 11.86 -16.40
C ALA A 51 4.52 13.13 -15.88
N GLY A 52 3.81 13.90 -15.05
CA GLY A 52 4.39 15.08 -14.42
C GLY A 52 5.49 14.72 -13.42
N GLU A 53 6.52 15.56 -13.35
CA GLU A 53 7.66 15.38 -12.44
C GLU A 53 7.22 15.30 -10.96
N ASP A 54 6.21 16.10 -10.58
CA ASP A 54 5.71 16.15 -9.21
C ASP A 54 4.99 14.85 -8.82
N GLU A 55 4.18 14.29 -9.72
CA GLU A 55 3.51 13.00 -9.50
C GLU A 55 4.51 11.85 -9.40
N LEU A 56 5.53 11.84 -10.27
CA LEU A 56 6.58 10.82 -10.25
C LEU A 56 7.44 10.89 -8.99
N ALA A 57 7.77 12.10 -8.52
CA ALA A 57 8.50 12.30 -7.27
C ALA A 57 7.68 11.83 -6.05
N LEU A 58 6.38 12.10 -6.05
CA LEU A 58 5.47 11.66 -4.99
C LEU A 58 5.37 10.13 -4.93
N VAL A 59 5.19 9.48 -6.08
CA VAL A 59 5.10 8.02 -6.19
C VAL A 59 6.42 7.35 -5.81
N GLU A 60 7.57 7.92 -6.20
CA GLU A 60 8.89 7.47 -5.75
C GLU A 60 9.00 7.51 -4.22
N GLN A 61 8.55 8.60 -3.59
CA GLN A 61 8.59 8.75 -2.14
C GLN A 61 7.74 7.70 -1.43
N PHE A 62 6.53 7.43 -1.93
CA PHE A 62 5.65 6.41 -1.37
C PHE A 62 6.27 5.03 -1.43
N LEU A 63 6.77 4.61 -2.60
CA LEU A 63 7.38 3.29 -2.74
C LEU A 63 8.61 3.12 -1.83
N LYS A 64 9.43 4.17 -1.68
CA LYS A 64 10.57 4.16 -0.75
C LYS A 64 10.15 4.01 0.71
N ARG A 65 9.07 4.69 1.13
CA ARG A 65 8.53 4.56 2.48
C ARG A 65 8.07 3.14 2.74
N ASP A 66 7.34 2.54 1.80
CA ASP A 66 6.77 1.20 1.97
C ASP A 66 7.89 0.13 2.02
N ILE A 67 8.96 0.29 1.22
CA ILE A 67 10.21 -0.48 1.35
C ILE A 67 10.77 -0.41 2.78
N VAL A 68 10.91 0.80 3.32
CA VAL A 68 11.47 1.00 4.66
C VAL A 68 10.58 0.39 5.73
N SER A 69 9.25 0.53 5.62
CA SER A 69 8.31 -0.06 6.58
C SER A 69 8.45 -1.57 6.63
N PHE A 70 8.43 -2.22 5.47
CA PHE A 70 8.58 -3.67 5.40
C PHE A 70 9.92 -4.16 5.92
N LEU A 71 11.02 -3.49 5.55
CA LEU A 71 12.33 -3.84 6.07
C LEU A 71 12.38 -3.70 7.59
N ARG A 72 11.70 -2.71 8.18
CA ARG A 72 11.60 -2.59 9.64
C ARG A 72 10.80 -3.73 10.25
N GLU A 73 9.64 -4.06 9.70
CA GLU A 73 8.78 -5.15 10.17
C GLU A 73 9.52 -6.49 10.16
N GLN A 74 10.28 -6.79 9.11
CA GLN A 74 11.08 -8.03 9.04
C GLN A 74 12.34 -8.02 9.93
N ASN A 75 12.92 -6.85 10.22
CA ASN A 75 14.13 -6.74 11.04
C ASN A 75 13.83 -6.43 12.53
N ALA A 76 12.55 -6.29 12.91
CA ALA A 76 12.15 -6.02 14.29
C ALA A 76 12.55 -7.15 15.27
N ASP A 77 12.75 -8.39 14.78
CA ASP A 77 13.26 -9.51 15.58
C ASP A 77 14.80 -9.67 15.55
N SER A 78 15.54 -8.95 14.70
CA SER A 78 16.95 -9.25 14.37
C SER A 78 17.92 -8.07 14.45
N LEU A 79 17.61 -7.06 15.26
CA LEU A 79 18.42 -5.84 15.44
C LEU A 79 19.85 -6.03 16.02
N SER A 80 20.37 -7.24 16.23
CA SER A 80 21.64 -7.41 16.95
C SER A 80 22.89 -7.73 16.12
N HIS A 81 22.91 -8.58 15.08
CA HIS A 81 24.24 -8.99 14.54
C HIS A 81 24.28 -9.36 13.04
N SER A 82 25.25 -8.74 12.35
CA SER A 82 25.91 -9.15 11.08
C SER A 82 25.34 -8.65 9.74
N PRO A 83 26.19 -8.24 8.75
CA PRO A 83 25.82 -7.84 7.38
C PRO A 83 25.31 -8.97 6.47
N THR A 84 24.72 -10.02 7.03
CA THR A 84 24.37 -11.24 6.31
C THR A 84 22.92 -11.60 6.59
N LEU A 85 22.01 -11.28 5.67
CA LEU A 85 20.71 -11.95 5.56
C LEU A 85 20.06 -11.59 4.23
N ILE A 86 20.67 -12.06 3.14
CA ILE A 86 20.01 -12.21 1.85
C ILE A 86 19.91 -13.71 1.56
N THR A 87 19.01 -14.37 2.30
CA THR A 87 18.14 -15.38 1.70
C THR A 87 16.93 -14.63 1.10
N LEU A 88 17.21 -13.54 0.36
CA LEU A 88 16.28 -12.44 0.06
C LEU A 88 15.51 -12.65 -1.24
N GLU A 89 15.91 -13.58 -2.12
CA GLU A 89 15.28 -13.73 -3.43
C GLU A 89 13.77 -13.99 -3.33
N ASN A 90 13.37 -15.05 -2.63
CA ASN A 90 11.96 -15.38 -2.45
C ASN A 90 11.25 -14.35 -1.57
N THR A 91 11.93 -13.87 -0.53
CA THR A 91 11.35 -12.93 0.44
C THR A 91 11.09 -11.56 -0.16
N LEU A 92 11.97 -11.08 -1.06
CA LEU A 92 11.80 -9.80 -1.74
C LEU A 92 10.74 -9.89 -2.83
N TRP A 93 10.67 -11.00 -3.57
CA TRP A 93 9.58 -11.25 -4.51
C TRP A 93 8.22 -11.30 -3.82
N HIS A 94 8.15 -12.03 -2.71
CA HIS A 94 6.95 -12.11 -1.88
C HIS A 94 6.53 -10.73 -1.40
N TRP A 95 7.46 -9.96 -0.85
CA TRP A 95 7.25 -8.58 -0.44
C TRP A 95 6.74 -7.66 -1.55
N LEU A 96 7.42 -7.67 -2.71
CA LEU A 96 7.01 -6.87 -3.86
C LEU A 96 5.58 -7.24 -4.29
N SER A 97 5.19 -8.52 -4.17
CA SER A 97 3.81 -8.96 -4.39
C SER A 97 2.86 -8.39 -3.34
N GLU A 98 3.17 -8.58 -2.05
CA GLU A 98 2.34 -8.14 -0.93
C GLU A 98 2.08 -6.63 -0.93
N ILE A 99 3.10 -5.80 -1.18
CA ILE A 99 2.90 -4.35 -1.31
C ILE A 99 1.97 -4.04 -2.47
N THR A 100 2.18 -4.69 -3.62
CA THR A 100 1.36 -4.42 -4.81
C THR A 100 -0.11 -4.76 -4.55
N ASP A 101 -0.38 -5.83 -3.80
CA ASP A 101 -1.73 -6.24 -3.44
C ASP A 101 -2.32 -5.32 -2.37
N ARG A 102 -1.56 -5.00 -1.31
CA ARG A 102 -1.99 -4.09 -0.24
C ARG A 102 -2.29 -2.69 -0.77
N SER A 103 -1.42 -2.13 -1.60
CA SER A 103 -1.66 -0.82 -2.22
C SER A 103 -2.92 -0.85 -3.10
N GLN A 104 -3.15 -1.91 -3.88
CA GLN A 104 -4.39 -2.02 -4.65
C GLN A 104 -5.64 -2.03 -3.76
N VAL A 105 -5.60 -2.73 -2.63
CA VAL A 105 -6.70 -2.78 -1.65
C VAL A 105 -6.90 -1.41 -0.98
N GLU A 106 -5.84 -0.80 -0.45
CA GLU A 106 -5.92 0.52 0.20
C GLU A 106 -6.43 1.62 -0.75
N TRP A 107 -5.99 1.60 -2.01
CA TRP A 107 -6.47 2.54 -3.02
C TRP A 107 -7.88 2.24 -3.52
N HIS A 108 -8.29 0.96 -3.55
CA HIS A 108 -9.67 0.58 -3.82
C HIS A 108 -10.59 1.13 -2.73
N GLU A 109 -10.22 0.98 -1.47
CA GLU A 109 -10.94 1.49 -0.31
C GLU A 109 -11.00 3.01 -0.30
N LEU A 110 -9.88 3.71 -0.50
CA LEU A 110 -9.89 5.18 -0.66
C LEU A 110 -10.82 5.61 -1.79
N THR A 111 -10.87 4.87 -2.89
CA THR A 111 -11.77 5.15 -4.00
C THR A 111 -13.24 4.88 -3.64
N GLN A 112 -13.51 3.83 -2.86
CA GLN A 112 -14.83 3.58 -2.30
C GLN A 112 -15.20 4.65 -1.28
N ASP A 113 -14.30 5.11 -0.42
CA ASP A 113 -14.50 6.24 0.49
C ASP A 113 -14.92 7.51 -0.24
N PHE A 114 -14.22 7.85 -1.33
CA PHE A 114 -14.62 8.98 -2.17
C PHE A 114 -15.96 8.77 -2.88
N LYS A 115 -16.34 7.52 -3.17
CA LYS A 115 -17.67 7.20 -3.76
C LYS A 115 -18.78 7.26 -2.73
N HIS A 116 -18.51 6.89 -1.49
CA HIS A 116 -19.49 6.84 -0.41
C HIS A 116 -19.42 8.06 0.53
N HIS A 117 -18.65 9.09 0.17
CA HIS A 117 -18.49 10.34 0.92
C HIS A 117 -17.93 10.15 2.35
N GLY A 118 -17.06 9.16 2.54
CA GLY A 118 -16.45 8.83 3.84
C GLY A 118 -17.31 7.94 4.74
N TYR A 119 -18.41 7.39 4.20
CA TYR A 119 -19.26 6.42 4.89
C TYR A 119 -19.09 5.04 4.25
N TYR A 120 -18.99 3.99 5.04
CA TYR A 120 -18.92 2.61 4.58
C TYR A 120 -20.26 1.92 4.87
N GLN A 121 -20.60 0.92 4.08
CA GLN A 121 -21.80 0.11 4.26
C GLN A 121 -21.45 -1.33 4.63
N SER A 122 -22.37 -2.01 5.31
CA SER A 122 -22.26 -3.44 5.56
C SER A 122 -22.20 -4.18 4.24
N GLY A 123 -21.29 -5.15 4.13
CA GLY A 123 -20.97 -5.79 2.86
C GLY A 123 -19.80 -5.18 2.10
N ASP A 124 -19.34 -3.97 2.46
CA ASP A 124 -18.13 -3.39 1.86
C ASP A 124 -16.89 -4.14 2.33
N ILE A 125 -15.90 -4.24 1.43
CA ILE A 125 -14.59 -4.81 1.75
C ILE A 125 -13.72 -3.68 2.30
N VAL A 126 -13.19 -3.87 3.49
CA VAL A 126 -12.28 -2.91 4.15
C VAL A 126 -11.05 -3.59 4.71
N SER A 127 -9.96 -2.84 4.78
CA SER A 127 -8.68 -3.24 5.32
C SER A 127 -8.64 -3.00 6.83
N GLN A 128 -7.52 -3.37 7.43
CA GLN A 128 -7.31 -3.23 8.87
C GLN A 128 -7.54 -1.80 9.36
N GLY A 129 -8.35 -1.62 10.39
CA GLY A 129 -8.68 -0.29 10.94
C GLY A 129 -9.81 -0.33 11.94
N ILE A 130 -10.23 0.85 12.41
CA ILE A 130 -11.37 1.00 13.32
C ILE A 130 -12.54 1.61 12.55
N MET A 131 -13.66 0.90 12.52
CA MET A 131 -14.91 1.38 11.95
C MET A 131 -15.84 1.83 13.07
N VAL A 132 -16.48 2.99 12.90
CA VAL A 132 -17.34 3.63 13.87
C VAL A 132 -18.76 3.68 13.32
N CYS A 133 -19.72 3.03 13.97
CA CYS A 133 -21.11 3.05 13.53
C CYS A 133 -21.68 4.47 13.57
N THR A 134 -22.31 4.93 12.50
CA THR A 134 -22.86 6.30 12.43
C THR A 134 -24.08 6.52 13.32
N ASN A 135 -24.79 5.44 13.68
CA ASN A 135 -26.00 5.49 14.50
C ASN A 135 -25.70 5.44 16.01
N CYS A 136 -24.92 4.45 16.46
CA CYS A 136 -24.68 4.24 17.89
C CYS A 136 -23.27 4.62 18.37
N GLY A 137 -22.34 4.90 17.45
CA GLY A 137 -20.95 5.22 17.76
C GLY A 137 -20.10 4.03 18.18
N HIS A 138 -20.60 2.79 18.06
CA HIS A 138 -19.82 1.60 18.39
C HIS A 138 -18.60 1.46 17.48
N GLU A 139 -17.44 1.23 18.08
CA GLU A 139 -16.16 1.03 17.41
C GLU A 139 -15.90 -0.46 17.22
N MET A 140 -15.71 -0.90 15.98
CA MET A 140 -15.26 -2.25 15.65
C MET A 140 -13.85 -2.20 15.08
N SER A 141 -12.97 -3.07 15.58
CA SER A 141 -11.64 -3.25 15.04
C SER A 141 -11.65 -4.34 13.97
N ILE A 142 -11.28 -3.97 12.76
CA ILE A 142 -11.02 -4.88 11.66
C ILE A 142 -9.54 -5.24 11.72
N GLU A 143 -9.22 -6.48 12.08
CA GLU A 143 -7.83 -6.94 12.19
C GLU A 143 -7.25 -7.41 10.85
N PHE A 144 -8.09 -7.92 9.95
CA PHE A 144 -7.71 -8.42 8.63
C PHE A 144 -8.65 -7.88 7.55
N PRO A 145 -8.17 -7.67 6.31
CA PRO A 145 -9.02 -7.28 5.21
C PRO A 145 -10.21 -8.23 5.04
N GLY A 146 -11.41 -7.68 5.03
CA GLY A 146 -12.62 -8.47 5.10
C GLY A 146 -13.88 -7.66 4.85
N VAL A 147 -15.02 -8.34 4.90
CA VAL A 147 -16.34 -7.72 4.70
C VAL A 147 -16.81 -7.12 6.01
N ILE A 148 -17.26 -5.87 6.00
CA ILE A 148 -17.87 -5.22 7.17
C ILE A 148 -19.20 -5.91 7.50
N PRO A 149 -19.37 -6.45 8.72
CA PRO A 149 -20.66 -6.94 9.19
C PRO A 149 -21.57 -5.80 9.66
N ASP A 150 -22.87 -6.07 9.80
CA ASP A 150 -23.81 -5.16 10.45
C ASP A 150 -23.35 -4.81 11.87
N CYS A 151 -23.75 -3.63 12.36
CA CYS A 151 -23.32 -3.17 13.68
C CYS A 151 -23.82 -4.12 14.77
N PRO A 152 -22.93 -4.73 15.60
CA PRO A 152 -23.33 -5.73 16.59
C PRO A 152 -24.19 -5.17 17.74
N GLU A 153 -24.25 -3.85 17.91
CA GLU A 153 -25.01 -3.18 18.97
C GLU A 153 -26.40 -2.69 18.52
N CYS A 154 -26.59 -2.40 17.23
CA CYS A 154 -27.84 -1.77 16.75
C CYS A 154 -28.31 -2.22 15.37
N ASP A 155 -27.64 -3.21 14.75
CA ASP A 155 -27.91 -3.72 13.40
C ASP A 155 -27.90 -2.64 12.31
N HIS A 156 -27.24 -1.51 12.56
CA HIS A 156 -27.09 -0.44 11.58
C HIS A 156 -26.00 -0.78 10.57
N GLU A 157 -26.20 -0.38 9.33
CA GLU A 157 -25.35 -0.80 8.22
C GLU A 157 -24.29 0.23 7.82
N GLU A 158 -24.36 1.47 8.33
CA GLU A 158 -23.47 2.56 7.94
C GLU A 158 -22.39 2.87 9.00
N PHE A 159 -21.16 3.07 8.53
CA PHE A 159 -19.97 3.30 9.35
C PHE A 159 -19.12 4.46 8.82
N THR A 160 -18.32 5.08 9.67
CA THR A 160 -17.16 5.88 9.27
C THR A 160 -15.89 5.17 9.70
N ARG A 161 -14.75 5.52 9.11
CA ARG A 161 -13.46 4.95 9.53
C ARG A 161 -12.65 5.97 10.28
N GLU A 162 -12.04 5.55 11.38
CA GLU A 162 -11.12 6.41 12.12
C GLU A 162 -9.89 6.69 11.24
N ALA A 163 -9.48 7.96 11.21
CA ALA A 163 -8.30 8.37 10.44
C ALA A 163 -7.05 7.70 11.04
N LEU A 164 -6.21 7.12 10.17
CA LEU A 164 -4.93 6.57 10.59
C LEU A 164 -4.12 7.66 11.31
N THR A 165 -3.78 7.41 12.57
CA THR A 165 -2.90 8.30 13.32
C THR A 165 -1.49 8.24 12.70
N PRO A 166 -0.86 9.38 12.42
CA PRO A 166 0.40 9.46 11.67
C PRO A 166 1.62 8.92 12.42
#